data_AF-A0A6V7USR2-F1
#
_entry.id   AF-A0A6V7USR2-F1
#
_cell.length_a   1.000
_cell.length_b   1.000
_cell.length_c   1.000
_cell.angle_alpha   90.00
_cell.angle_beta   90.00
_cell.angle_gamma   90.00
#
_symmetry.space_group_name_H-M   'P 1'
#
loop_
_entity.id
_entity.type
_entity.pdbx_description
1 polymer ?
#
loop_
_entity_poly.entity_id
_entity_poly.type
_entity_poly.pdbx_seq_one_letter_code
_entity_poly.pdbx_strand_id
1 'polypeptide(L)'
;MGEEFEYSAKRELIEEAFGLKKKRNKEEFEKMEEIIGKGELVKFGGAELSQLNTDNAWTESITFAFGIDSTIKKELKLKKGSDAQQVMWIQIEPADKEINVKAELEKLFSLEERIDYILENFEVKEFL
;
A
#
# COMPACT_ATOMS: atom_id res chain seq x y z
N MET A 1 7.21 16.26 -14.06
CA MET A 1 6.26 16.25 -12.93
C MET A 1 5.52 14.92 -12.82
N GLY A 2 4.72 14.48 -13.80
CA GLY A 2 4.01 13.19 -13.71
C GLY A 2 4.91 11.95 -13.55
N GLU A 3 6.05 11.94 -14.23
CA GLU A 3 7.04 10.84 -14.19
C GLU A 3 7.66 10.62 -12.80
N GLU A 4 7.87 11.70 -12.02
CA GLU A 4 8.40 11.61 -10.66
C GLU A 4 7.37 11.04 -9.67
N PHE A 5 6.08 11.37 -9.86
CA PHE A 5 4.99 10.83 -9.04
C PHE A 5 4.75 9.34 -9.33
N GLU A 6 4.73 8.96 -10.61
CA GLU A 6 4.62 7.55 -11.01
C GLU A 6 5.78 6.72 -10.46
N TYR A 7 7.02 7.22 -10.59
CA TYR A 7 8.20 6.58 -10.02
C TYR A 7 8.09 6.43 -8.50
N SER A 8 7.61 7.45 -7.80
CA SER A 8 7.41 7.40 -6.35
C SER A 8 6.37 6.35 -5.97
N ALA A 9 5.21 6.32 -6.65
CA ALA A 9 4.17 5.32 -6.40
C ALA A 9 4.67 3.89 -6.66
N LYS A 10 5.43 3.70 -7.75
CA LYS A 10 6.06 2.41 -8.07
C LYS A 10 7.08 2.00 -7.02
N ARG A 11 7.93 2.91 -6.56
CA ARG A 11 8.92 2.65 -5.52
C ARG A 11 8.25 2.19 -4.23
N GLU A 12 7.24 2.91 -3.76
CA GLU A 12 6.49 2.54 -2.55
C GLU A 12 5.84 1.15 -2.69
N LEU A 13 5.24 0.86 -3.84
CA LEU A 13 4.69 -0.48 -4.13
C LEU A 13 5.77 -1.57 -4.02
N ILE A 14 6.95 -1.36 -4.62
CA ILE A 14 8.06 -2.33 -4.60
C ILE A 14 8.62 -2.50 -3.18
N GLU A 15 8.82 -1.40 -2.46
CA GLU A 15 9.39 -1.43 -1.11
C GLU A 15 8.44 -2.10 -0.11
N GLU A 16 7.15 -1.77 -0.16
CA GLU A 16 6.20 -2.20 0.87
C GLU A 16 5.43 -3.47 0.53
N ALA A 17 5.19 -3.78 -0.75
CA ALA A 17 4.49 -5.01 -1.14
C ALA A 17 5.43 -6.17 -1.53
N PHE A 18 6.66 -5.86 -1.95
CA PHE A 18 7.66 -6.86 -2.36
C PHE A 18 8.91 -6.87 -1.47
N GLY A 19 9.04 -5.92 -0.54
CA GLY A 19 10.12 -5.94 0.46
C GLY A 19 11.50 -5.67 -0.13
N LEU A 20 11.56 -5.07 -1.34
CA LEU A 20 12.79 -4.80 -2.07
C LEU A 20 13.18 -3.34 -1.92
N LYS A 21 14.35 -3.05 -1.37
CA LYS A 21 14.88 -1.68 -1.26
C LYS A 21 15.96 -1.46 -2.32
N LYS A 22 15.84 -0.45 -3.18
CA LYS A 22 16.78 -0.21 -4.31
C LYS A 22 18.25 -0.16 -3.89
N LYS A 23 18.53 0.39 -2.70
CA LYS A 23 19.90 0.45 -2.14
C LYS A 23 20.49 -0.91 -1.71
N ARG A 24 19.64 -1.90 -1.42
CA ARG A 24 20.04 -3.23 -0.94
C ARG A 24 19.90 -4.32 -2.00
N ASN A 25 18.87 -4.21 -2.85
CA ASN A 25 18.45 -5.22 -3.81
C ASN A 25 18.36 -4.61 -5.22
N LYS A 26 19.40 -3.91 -5.68
CA LYS A 26 19.34 -3.09 -6.90
C LYS A 26 18.82 -3.85 -8.13
N GLU A 27 19.44 -4.99 -8.46
CA GLU A 27 19.07 -5.78 -9.66
C GLU A 27 17.64 -6.33 -9.59
N GLU A 28 17.22 -6.79 -8.40
CA GLU A 28 15.89 -7.35 -8.19
C GLU A 28 14.82 -6.24 -8.20
N PHE A 29 15.16 -5.07 -7.68
CA PHE A 29 14.33 -3.87 -7.73
C PHE A 29 14.15 -3.42 -9.18
N GLU A 30 15.23 -3.29 -9.96
CA GLU A 30 15.16 -2.88 -11.37
C GLU A 30 14.36 -3.87 -12.22
N LYS A 31 14.53 -5.19 -12.00
CA LYS A 31 13.65 -6.20 -12.62
C LYS A 31 12.18 -6.03 -12.23
N MET A 32 11.89 -5.71 -10.98
CA MET A 32 10.53 -5.46 -10.54
C MET A 32 9.95 -4.19 -11.18
N GLU A 33 10.76 -3.13 -11.34
CA GLU A 33 10.35 -1.92 -12.07
C GLU A 33 9.95 -2.22 -13.51
N GLU A 34 10.68 -3.12 -14.18
CA GLU A 34 10.39 -3.60 -15.53
C GLU A 34 9.11 -4.44 -15.59
N ILE A 35 8.93 -5.38 -14.65
CA ILE A 35 7.73 -6.24 -14.58
C ILE A 35 6.46 -5.41 -14.31
N ILE A 36 6.53 -4.45 -13.39
CA ILE A 36 5.41 -3.57 -13.05
C ILE A 36 5.09 -2.61 -14.21
N GLY A 37 6.09 -2.25 -15.02
CA GLY A 37 5.89 -1.44 -16.21
C GLY A 37 5.40 -0.03 -15.90
N LYS A 38 4.63 0.57 -16.81
CA LYS A 38 4.07 1.90 -16.64
C LYS A 38 2.73 1.85 -15.91
N GLY A 39 2.48 2.84 -15.07
CA GLY A 39 1.20 3.03 -14.38
C GLY A 39 0.25 3.94 -15.15
N GLU A 40 -1.04 3.72 -14.97
CA GLU A 40 -2.10 4.63 -15.41
C GLU A 40 -2.57 5.49 -14.24
N LEU A 41 -2.69 6.80 -14.44
CA LEU A 41 -3.23 7.71 -13.43
C LEU A 41 -4.74 7.46 -13.27
N VAL A 42 -5.18 7.06 -12.07
CA VAL A 42 -6.58 6.73 -11.78
C VAL A 42 -7.28 7.82 -10.97
N LYS A 43 -6.55 8.47 -10.06
CA LYS A 43 -7.10 9.51 -9.19
C LYS A 43 -6.05 10.56 -8.86
N PHE A 44 -6.48 11.81 -8.80
CA PHE A 44 -5.70 12.94 -8.33
C PHE A 44 -6.54 13.76 -7.33
N GLY A 45 -5.91 14.29 -6.28
CA GLY A 45 -6.56 15.14 -5.28
C GLY A 45 -7.31 14.39 -4.19
N GLY A 46 -6.84 13.20 -3.78
CA GLY A 46 -7.43 12.50 -2.64
C GLY A 46 -7.11 13.19 -1.30
N ALA A 47 -8.06 13.13 -0.37
CA ALA A 47 -8.00 13.81 0.93
C ALA A 47 -8.05 12.81 2.10
N GLU A 48 -7.43 11.64 1.92
CA GLU A 48 -7.49 10.51 2.87
C GLU A 48 -6.90 10.87 4.26
N LEU A 49 -6.12 11.95 4.33
CA LEU A 49 -5.55 12.51 5.56
C LEU A 49 -6.11 13.91 5.87
N SER A 50 -7.34 14.22 5.45
CA SER A 50 -7.94 15.56 5.60
C SER A 50 -8.01 16.06 7.04
N GLN A 51 -8.00 15.18 8.03
CA GLN A 51 -7.94 15.52 9.44
C GLN A 51 -6.65 16.24 9.85
N LEU A 52 -5.59 16.13 9.04
CA LEU A 52 -4.32 16.82 9.24
C LEU A 52 -4.28 18.20 8.55
N ASN A 53 -5.31 18.53 7.78
CA ASN A 53 -5.33 19.78 7.03
C ASN A 53 -5.56 20.97 7.96
N THR A 54 -4.96 22.10 7.58
CA THR A 54 -5.11 23.41 8.20
C THR A 54 -5.39 24.44 7.11
N ASP A 55 -5.74 25.67 7.50
CA ASP A 55 -6.03 26.76 6.55
C ASP A 55 -4.88 27.02 5.56
N ASN A 56 -3.65 26.67 5.92
CA ASN A 56 -2.45 26.95 5.12
C ASN A 56 -1.70 25.69 4.63
N ALA A 57 -2.18 24.49 4.95
CA ALA A 57 -1.53 23.24 4.54
C ALA A 57 -2.56 22.12 4.41
N TRP A 58 -2.54 21.42 3.29
CA TRP A 58 -3.41 20.27 3.06
C TRP A 58 -2.63 19.11 2.44
N THR A 59 -3.20 17.92 2.59
CA THR A 59 -2.69 16.71 1.96
C THR A 59 -3.45 16.43 0.67
N GLU A 60 -2.71 16.02 -0.35
CA GLU A 60 -3.25 15.50 -1.61
C GLU A 60 -2.62 14.15 -1.89
N SER A 61 -3.39 13.27 -2.52
CA SER A 61 -2.87 12.01 -3.02
C SER A 61 -3.07 11.88 -4.53
N ILE A 62 -2.15 11.13 -5.13
CA ILE A 62 -2.18 10.70 -6.52
C ILE A 62 -2.13 9.17 -6.52
N THR A 63 -3.03 8.55 -7.28
CA THR A 63 -3.15 7.08 -7.34
C THR A 63 -2.89 6.60 -8.75
N PHE A 64 -1.93 5.68 -8.88
CA PHE A 64 -1.64 4.97 -10.11
C PHE A 64 -2.09 3.52 -10.00
N ALA A 65 -2.63 2.97 -11.09
CA ALA A 65 -2.83 1.54 -11.27
C ALA A 65 -1.71 0.99 -12.14
N PHE A 66 -1.07 -0.07 -11.67
CA PHE A 66 -0.03 -0.78 -12.42
C PHE A 66 -0.56 -2.16 -12.84
N GLY A 67 -0.68 -2.38 -14.15
CA GLY A 67 -1.10 -3.65 -14.71
C GLY A 67 0.07 -4.64 -14.75
N ILE A 68 -0.08 -5.78 -14.07
CA ILE A 68 0.90 -6.87 -14.12
C ILE A 68 0.33 -8.02 -14.93
N ASP A 69 1.15 -8.61 -15.79
CA ASP A 69 0.76 -9.80 -16.56
C ASP A 69 0.35 -10.95 -15.61
N SER A 70 -0.85 -11.48 -15.84
CA SER A 70 -1.43 -12.58 -15.07
C SER A 70 -0.58 -13.87 -15.07
N THR A 71 0.23 -14.08 -16.10
CA THR A 71 1.14 -15.22 -16.23
C THR A 71 2.29 -15.13 -15.24
N ILE A 72 2.77 -13.91 -14.96
CA ILE A 72 3.89 -13.62 -14.05
C ILE A 72 3.39 -13.43 -12.61
N LYS A 73 2.13 -13.03 -12.42
CA LYS A 73 1.54 -12.80 -11.08
C LYS A 73 1.74 -13.95 -10.09
N LYS A 74 1.68 -15.21 -10.56
CA LYS A 74 1.87 -16.40 -9.70
C LYS A 74 3.31 -16.55 -9.20
N GLU A 75 4.26 -15.97 -9.90
CA GLU A 75 5.69 -16.01 -9.59
C GLU A 75 6.10 -14.85 -8.67
N LEU A 76 5.29 -13.79 -8.64
CA LEU A 76 5.47 -12.64 -7.77
C LEU A 76 5.13 -12.98 -6.31
N LYS A 77 6.18 -13.27 -5.54
CA LYS A 77 6.07 -13.48 -4.10
C LYS A 77 5.94 -12.14 -3.40
N LEU A 78 4.78 -11.92 -2.78
CA LEU A 78 4.58 -10.79 -1.89
C LEU A 78 5.42 -10.96 -0.63
N LYS A 79 6.02 -9.86 -0.19
CA LYS A 79 6.78 -9.78 1.04
C LYS A 79 6.63 -8.39 1.60
N LYS A 80 6.13 -8.28 2.83
CA LYS A 80 5.92 -6.97 3.45
C LYS A 80 7.24 -6.20 3.57
N GLY A 81 7.17 -4.90 3.32
CA GLY A 81 8.25 -3.96 3.63
C GLY A 81 8.37 -3.69 5.12
N SER A 82 9.14 -2.66 5.47
CA SER A 82 9.35 -2.31 6.88
C SER A 82 8.14 -1.64 7.50
N ASP A 83 7.32 -0.98 6.70
CA ASP A 83 6.27 -0.09 7.17
C ASP A 83 4.88 -0.74 7.01
N ALA A 84 4.79 -1.82 6.23
CA ALA A 84 3.62 -2.68 6.12
C ALA A 84 3.52 -3.76 7.22
N GLN A 85 2.32 -3.93 7.77
CA GLN A 85 2.03 -5.01 8.72
C GLN A 85 1.86 -6.37 8.05
N GLN A 86 1.12 -6.38 6.94
CA GLN A 86 0.89 -7.54 6.08
C GLN A 86 0.74 -7.07 4.63
N VAL A 87 0.89 -8.01 3.70
CA VAL A 87 0.67 -7.77 2.27
C VAL A 87 -0.06 -8.97 1.67
N MET A 88 -1.08 -8.70 0.86
CA MET A 88 -1.84 -9.72 0.16
C MET A 88 -2.43 -9.17 -1.13
N TRP A 89 -2.75 -10.08 -2.06
CA TRP A 89 -3.60 -9.75 -3.19
C TRP A 89 -5.06 -9.72 -2.73
N ILE A 90 -5.76 -8.63 -3.01
CA ILE A 90 -7.21 -8.52 -2.79
C ILE A 90 -7.91 -8.71 -4.14
N GLN A 91 -8.88 -9.62 -4.19
CA GLN A 91 -9.75 -9.76 -5.34
C GLN A 91 -10.75 -8.61 -5.34
N ILE A 92 -10.72 -7.79 -6.39
CA ILE A 92 -11.69 -6.72 -6.61
C ILE A 92 -12.74 -7.28 -7.55
N GLU A 93 -13.97 -7.41 -7.08
CA GLU A 93 -15.11 -7.71 -7.93
C GLU A 93 -15.69 -6.39 -8.46
N PRO A 94 -16.07 -6.31 -9.75
CA PRO A 94 -16.77 -5.14 -10.26
C PRO A 94 -18.08 -5.04 -9.49
N ALA A 95 -18.13 -4.03 -8.63
CA ALA A 95 -19.20 -3.93 -7.69
C ALA A 95 -20.27 -3.00 -8.25
N ASP A 96 -21.50 -3.51 -8.37
CA ASP A 96 -22.69 -2.67 -8.36
C ASP A 96 -22.92 -2.03 -6.95
N LYS A 97 -21.93 -2.11 -6.03
CA LYS A 97 -21.98 -1.62 -4.64
C LYS A 97 -20.62 -1.11 -4.16
N GLU A 98 -20.57 0.06 -3.52
CA GLU A 98 -19.36 0.54 -2.84
C GLU A 98 -18.83 -0.50 -1.84
N ILE A 99 -17.59 -0.97 -2.05
CA ILE A 99 -16.90 -1.84 -1.09
C ILE A 99 -16.15 -0.96 -0.10
N ASN A 100 -16.52 -1.03 1.18
CA ASN A 100 -15.78 -0.39 2.25
C ASN A 100 -14.57 -1.26 2.62
N VAL A 101 -13.43 -1.01 1.96
CA VAL A 101 -12.18 -1.77 2.14
C VAL A 101 -11.74 -1.83 3.62
N LYS A 102 -11.96 -0.76 4.39
CA LYS A 102 -11.66 -0.74 5.83
C LYS A 102 -12.48 -1.79 6.59
N ALA A 103 -13.78 -1.88 6.32
CA ALA A 103 -14.65 -2.85 6.96
C ALA A 103 -14.28 -4.30 6.58
N GLU A 104 -13.81 -4.55 5.35
CA GLU A 104 -13.32 -5.87 4.96
C GLU A 104 -11.99 -6.23 5.62
N LEU A 105 -11.07 -5.27 5.74
CA LEU A 105 -9.83 -5.47 6.49
C LEU A 105 -10.10 -5.73 7.97
N GLU A 106 -11.06 -5.03 8.58
CA GLU A 106 -11.48 -5.26 9.98
C GLU A 106 -12.11 -6.64 10.22
N LYS A 107 -12.60 -7.32 9.18
CA LYS A 107 -13.08 -8.72 9.27
C LYS A 107 -11.95 -9.75 9.17
N LEU A 108 -10.84 -9.39 8.52
CA LEU A 108 -9.70 -10.29 8.31
C LEU A 108 -8.78 -10.38 9.53
N PHE A 109 -8.88 -9.44 10.46
CA PHE A 109 -8.18 -9.46 11.74
C PHE A 109 -9.17 -9.64 12.89
N SER A 110 -8.99 -10.69 13.68
CA SER A 110 -9.75 -10.86 14.93
C SER A 110 -9.45 -9.71 15.90
N LEU A 111 -10.40 -9.45 16.80
CA LEU A 111 -10.21 -8.45 17.85
C LEU A 111 -8.97 -8.78 18.70
N GLU A 112 -8.69 -10.06 18.91
CA GLU A 112 -7.52 -10.56 19.64
C GLU A 112 -6.22 -10.25 18.91
N GLU A 113 -6.12 -10.53 17.60
CA GLU A 113 -4.92 -10.18 16.81
C GLU A 113 -4.65 -8.68 16.80
N ARG A 114 -5.70 -7.86 16.87
CA ARG A 114 -5.57 -6.39 16.96
C ARG A 114 -5.11 -5.94 18.35
N ILE A 115 -5.60 -6.58 19.41
CA ILE A 115 -5.20 -6.29 20.79
C ILE A 115 -3.74 -6.68 21.00
N ASP A 116 -3.34 -7.88 20.57
CA ASP A 116 -1.97 -8.37 20.70
C ASP A 116 -0.99 -7.44 19.97
N TYR A 117 -1.32 -7.03 18.75
CA TYR A 117 -0.53 -6.06 18.01
C TYR A 117 -0.35 -4.72 18.75
N ILE A 118 -1.42 -4.20 19.37
CA ILE A 118 -1.36 -2.94 20.12
C ILE A 118 -0.46 -3.10 21.35
N LEU A 119 -0.60 -4.20 22.08
CA LEU A 119 0.18 -4.47 23.30
C LEU A 119 1.67 -4.71 22.98
N GLU A 120 1.99 -5.30 21.84
CA GLU A 120 3.38 -5.57 21.44
C GLU A 120 4.12 -4.33 20.90
N ASN A 121 3.40 -3.39 20.29
CA ASN A 121 4.01 -2.31 19.51
C ASN A 121 3.80 -0.92 20.10
N PHE A 122 2.97 -0.77 21.13
CA PHE A 122 2.71 0.51 21.78
C PHE A 122 2.77 0.35 23.31
N GLU A 123 3.42 1.29 24.01
CA GLU A 123 3.30 1.39 25.46
C GLU A 123 1.87 1.83 25.82
N VAL A 124 1.03 0.86 26.19
CA VAL A 124 -0.30 1.15 26.73
C VAL A 124 -0.12 1.57 28.19
N LYS A 125 -0.25 2.88 28.47
CA LYS A 125 -0.31 3.36 29.85
C LYS A 125 -1.63 2.91 30.47
N GLU A 126 -1.56 2.09 31.51
CA GLU A 126 -2.71 1.81 32.36
C GLU A 126 -3.18 3.11 33.01
N PHE A 127 -4.40 3.53 32.69
CA PHE A 127 -5.09 4.53 33.48
C PHE A 127 -5.83 3.79 34.61
N LEU A 128 -5.22 3.81 35.80
CA LEU A 128 -5.89 3.52 37.07
C LEU A 128 -6.82 4.68 37.46
#